data_AF-A0A2W4M7A0-F1
#
_entry.id   AF-A0A2W4M7A0-F1
#
_cell.length_a   1.000
_cell.length_b   1.000
_cell.length_c   1.000
_cell.angle_alpha   90.00
_cell.angle_beta   90.00
_cell.angle_gamma   90.00
#
_symmetry.space_group_name_H-M   'P 1'
#
loop_
_entity.id
_entity.type
_entity.pdbx_description
1 polymer ?
#
loop_
_entity_poly.entity_id
_entity_poly.type
_entity_poly.pdbx_seq_one_letter_code
_entity_poly.pdbx_strand_id
1 'polypeptide(L)' 'MRQGFLRDLGGLRERVQAGGPFIRPLEELLAADEVRAFRRRLDRLIDSGRYPHPGSGRSVPWPPV' A
#
# COMPACT_ATOMS: atom_id res chain seq x y z
N MET A 1 -5.26 -14.75 13.94
CA MET A 1 -5.58 -13.99 12.70
C MET A 1 -4.62 -12.82 12.46
N ARG A 2 -4.47 -11.84 13.37
CA ARG A 2 -3.67 -10.62 13.15
C ARG A 2 -2.17 -10.85 12.82
N GLN A 3 -1.55 -11.87 13.41
CA GLN A 3 -0.14 -12.22 13.19
C GLN A 3 0.16 -12.76 11.78
N GLY A 4 -0.79 -13.50 11.17
CA GLY A 4 -0.62 -14.01 9.80
C GLY A 4 -0.61 -12.87 8.78
N PHE A 5 -1.54 -11.92 8.95
CA PHE A 5 -1.63 -10.74 8.10
C PHE A 5 -0.35 -9.88 8.10
N LEU A 6 0.25 -9.64 9.28
CA LEU A 6 1.51 -8.88 9.35
C LEU A 6 2.68 -9.61 8.68
N ARG A 7 2.72 -10.95 8.78
CA ARG A 7 3.70 -11.77 8.06
C ARG A 7 3.52 -11.64 6.55
N ASP A 8 2.29 -11.70 6.06
CA ASP A 8 1.99 -11.55 4.63
C ASP A 8 2.38 -10.16 4.12
N LEU A 9 2.10 -9.11 4.89
CA LEU A 9 2.54 -7.75 4.55
C LEU A 9 4.06 -7.61 4.55
N GLY A 10 4.76 -8.28 5.47
CA GLY A 10 6.22 -8.34 5.49
C GLY A 10 6.79 -8.97 4.20
N GLY A 11 6.24 -10.11 3.78
CA GLY A 11 6.61 -10.75 2.52
C GLY A 11 6.29 -9.88 1.29
N LEU A 12 5.17 -9.16 1.32
CA LEU A 12 4.84 -8.18 0.28
C LEU A 12 5.87 -7.05 0.22
N ARG A 13 6.26 -6.49 1.38
CA ARG A 13 7.28 -5.43 1.47
C ARG A 13 8.59 -5.85 0.84
N GLU A 14 9.08 -7.05 1.14
CA GLU A 14 10.31 -7.60 0.56
C GLU A 14 10.22 -7.69 -0.97
N ARG A 15 9.12 -8.23 -1.49
CA ARG A 15 8.90 -8.35 -2.95
C ARG A 15 8.83 -6.99 -3.65
N VAL A 16 8.25 -5.99 -2.99
CA VAL A 16 8.15 -4.61 -3.49
C VAL A 16 9.51 -3.92 -3.49
N GLN A 17 10.34 -4.14 -2.46
CA GLN A 17 11.69 -3.56 -2.37
C GLN A 17 12.70 -4.24 -3.30
N ALA A 18 12.54 -5.54 -3.55
CA ALA A 18 13.41 -6.29 -4.45
C ALA A 18 13.31 -5.85 -5.93
N GLY A 19 12.39 -4.96 -6.30
CA GLY A 19 12.26 -4.48 -7.69
C GLY A 19 11.75 -5.55 -8.65
N GLY A 20 11.09 -6.59 -8.13
CA GLY A 20 10.74 -7.79 -8.88
C GLY A 20 9.51 -7.67 -9.79
N PRO A 21 9.05 -8.79 -10.37
CA PRO A 21 7.93 -8.82 -11.32
C PRO A 21 6.60 -8.32 -10.74
N PHE A 22 6.52 -8.17 -9.41
CA PHE A 22 5.34 -7.60 -8.76
C PHE A 22 5.27 -6.07 -8.89
N ILE A 23 6.39 -5.35 -8.71
CA ILE A 23 6.38 -3.88 -8.65
C ILE A 23 6.52 -3.24 -10.03
N ARG A 24 7.11 -3.94 -11.01
CA ARG A 24 7.31 -3.41 -12.37
C ARG A 24 5.99 -3.02 -13.07
N PRO A 25 4.92 -3.86 -13.04
CA PRO A 25 3.64 -3.45 -13.63
C PRO A 25 3.02 -2.24 -12.93
N LEU A 26 3.21 -2.11 -11.61
CA LEU A 26 2.75 -0.93 -10.86
C LEU A 26 3.53 0.32 -11.25
N GLU A 27 4.83 0.21 -11.50
CA GLU A 27 5.67 1.31 -11.99
C GLU A 27 5.33 1.73 -13.42
N GLU A 28 4.71 0.86 -14.22
CA GLU A 28 4.20 1.19 -15.57
C GLU A 28 2.81 1.87 -15.54
N LEU A 29 2.00 1.57 -14.53
CA LEU A 29 0.62 2.07 -14.42
C LEU A 29 0.47 3.31 -13.53
N LEU A 30 1.41 3.54 -12.62
CA LEU A 30 1.35 4.61 -11.63
C LEU A 30 2.51 5.57 -11.82
N ALA A 31 2.30 6.84 -11.46
CA ALA A 31 3.39 7.79 -11.40
C ALA A 31 4.43 7.36 -10.33
N ALA A 32 5.69 7.74 -10.54
CA ALA A 32 6.77 7.42 -9.59
C ALA A 32 6.44 7.89 -8.16
N ASP A 33 5.76 9.04 -8.01
CA ASP A 33 5.29 9.55 -6.72
C ASP A 33 4.25 8.65 -6.04
N GLU A 34 3.37 8.04 -6.83
CA GLU A 34 2.34 7.13 -6.33
C GLU A 34 2.97 5.81 -5.88
N VAL A 35 3.94 5.28 -6.63
CA VAL A 35 4.72 4.10 -6.22
C VAL A 35 5.48 4.38 -4.92
N ARG A 36 6.11 5.56 -4.80
CA ARG A 36 6.74 5.99 -3.55
C ARG A 36 5.74 6.10 -2.40
N ALA A 37 4.57 6.67 -2.65
CA ALA A 37 3.51 6.78 -1.65
C ALA A 37 2.97 5.42 -1.22
N PHE A 38 2.83 4.46 -2.15
CA PHE A 38 2.46 3.08 -1.87
C PHE A 38 3.48 2.41 -0.94
N ARG A 39 4.77 2.45 -1.27
CA ARG A 39 5.86 1.90 -0.43
C ARG A 39 5.80 2.45 1.00
N ARG A 40 5.68 3.78 1.15
CA ARG A 40 5.56 4.44 2.46
C ARG A 40 4.31 4.03 3.25
N ARG A 41 3.16 3.84 2.58
CA ARG A 41 1.94 3.38 3.24
C ARG A 41 2.05 1.94 3.71
N LEU A 42 2.69 1.07 2.93
CA LEU A 42 2.93 -0.32 3.31
C LEU A 42 3.82 -0.38 4.57
N ASP A 43 4.91 0.38 4.61
CA ASP A 43 5.78 0.46 5.79
C ASP A 43 5.01 0.92 7.04
N ARG A 44 4.22 2.00 6.93
CA ARG A 44 3.37 2.48 8.04
C ARG A 44 2.32 1.47 8.49
N LEU A 45 1.74 0.71 7.56
CA LEU A 45 0.72 -0.29 7.88
C LEU A 45 1.32 -1.46 8.66
N ILE A 46 2.53 -1.89 8.30
CA ILE A 46 3.26 -2.93 9.02
C ILE A 46 3.65 -2.45 10.42
N ASP A 47 4.18 -1.22 10.52
CA ASP A 47 4.62 -0.61 11.77
C ASP A 47 3.46 -0.38 12.76
N SER A 48 2.37 0.24 12.29
CA SER A 48 1.20 0.52 13.14
C SER A 48 0.31 -0.71 13.38
N GLY A 49 0.35 -1.69 12.47
CA GLY A 49 -0.55 -2.84 12.45
C GLY A 49 -2.03 -2.47 12.39
N ARG A 50 -2.38 -1.26 11.95
CA ARG A 50 -3.74 -0.72 11.89
C ARG A 50 -3.96 0.02 10.59
N TYR A 51 -5.12 -0.20 9.96
CA TYR A 51 -5.51 0.55 8.77
C TYR A 51 -5.60 2.06 9.11
N PRO A 52 -4.99 2.96 8.29
CA PRO A 52 -5.00 4.38 8.57
C PRO A 52 -6.43 4.92 8.64
N HIS A 53 -6.66 5.87 9.54
CA HIS A 53 -7.95 6.56 9.59
C HIS A 53 -8.14 7.32 8.26
N PRO A 54 -9.37 7.38 7.70
CA PRO A 54 -9.64 8.22 6.53
C PRO A 54 -9.16 9.64 6.82
N GLY A 55 -8.41 10.21 5.87
CA GLY A 55 -7.96 11.59 5.97
C GLY A 55 -9.13 12.58 5.90
N SER A 56 -8.86 13.85 6.13
CA SER A 56 -9.86 14.94 6.10
C SER A 56 -10.44 15.25 4.69
N GLY A 57 -10.19 14.40 3.69
CA GLY A 57 -10.74 14.57 2.35
C GLY A 57 -12.25 14.39 2.34
N ARG A 58 -12.93 15.01 1.37
CA ARG A 58 -14.37 14.76 1.19
C ARG A 58 -14.57 13.30 0.80
N SER A 59 -15.47 12.61 1.47
CA SER A 59 -16.03 11.37 0.94
C SER A 59 -16.80 11.70 -0.33
N VAL A 60 -16.26 11.30 -1.48
CA VAL A 60 -17.00 11.32 -2.75
C VAL A 60 -17.88 10.07 -2.75
N PRO A 61 -19.21 10.19 -2.86
CA PRO A 61 -20.08 9.02 -2.92
C PRO A 61 -19.75 8.20 -4.17
N TRP A 62 -19.74 6.87 -4.01
CA TRP A 62 -19.61 5.92 -5.11
C TRP A 62 -20.88 5.06 -5.18
N PRO A 63 -21.51 4.88 -6.37
CA PRO A 63 -21.14 5.46 -7.65
C PRO A 63 -21.31 6.99 -7.67
N PRO A 64 -20.56 7.69 -8.53
CA PRO A 64 -20.75 9.13 -8.71
C PRO A 64 -22.17 9.36 -9.22
N VAL A 65 -22.91 10.22 -8.52
CA VAL A 65 -24.23 10.73 -8.95
C VAL A 65 -24.08 11.85 -9.96
#